data_AF-A0A2N6EF64-F1
#
_entry.id   AF-A0A2N6EF64-F1
#
_cell.length_a   1.000
_cell.length_b   1.000
_cell.length_c   1.000
_cell.angle_alpha   90.00
_cell.angle_beta   90.00
_cell.angle_gamma   90.00
#
_symmetry.space_group_name_H-M   'P 1'
#
loop_
_entity.id
_entity.type
_entity.pdbx_description
1 polymer ?
#
loop_
_entity_poly.entity_id
_entity_poly.type
_entity_poly.pdbx_seq_one_letter_code
_entity_poly.pdbx_strand_id
1 'polypeptide(L)'
;MGNGQYDAEFRLLYGQSLWTLFPGYCGFELGYRWRDEAPADELRYLVEVGGDFTKSLYGRAKLDGIKGMDNGEGGASINRSNPNQFDLIKLDLALGYKMTPRWGVEAVYAPAISGETTLDGTTYSLALTYQP
;
A
#
# COMPACT_ATOMS: atom_id res chain seq x y z
N MET A 1 -10.22 -16.02 11.77
CA MET A 1 -10.23 -17.49 11.61
C MET A 1 -9.08 -17.81 10.66
N GLY A 2 -8.19 -18.75 11.02
CA GLY A 2 -7.05 -19.12 10.17
C GLY A 2 -7.50 -20.13 9.11
N ASN A 3 -7.10 -19.92 7.86
CA ASN A 3 -7.59 -20.69 6.72
C ASN A 3 -6.88 -22.05 6.54
N GLY A 4 -6.01 -22.46 7.47
CA GLY A 4 -5.26 -23.73 7.38
C GLY A 4 -4.20 -23.78 6.27
N GLN A 5 -4.01 -22.69 5.55
CA GLN A 5 -3.14 -22.57 4.38
C GLN A 5 -1.73 -22.10 4.76
N TYR A 6 -0.75 -22.58 4.01
CA TYR A 6 0.63 -22.12 4.07
C TYR A 6 0.86 -21.11 2.94
N ASP A 7 1.01 -19.84 3.33
CA ASP A 7 1.38 -18.75 2.43
C ASP A 7 2.84 -18.38 2.70
N ALA A 8 3.69 -18.45 1.68
CA ALA A 8 5.05 -17.94 1.74
C ALA A 8 5.11 -16.59 1.02
N GLU A 9 5.73 -15.58 1.63
CA GLU A 9 5.85 -14.26 1.02
C GLU A 9 7.30 -13.80 0.99
N PHE A 10 7.78 -13.54 -0.22
CA PHE A 10 9.05 -12.88 -0.45
C PHE A 10 8.82 -11.38 -0.61
N ARG A 11 9.67 -10.53 -0.01
CA ARG A 11 9.61 -9.08 -0.20
C ARG A 11 11.00 -8.51 -0.40
N LEU A 12 11.14 -7.68 -1.43
CA LEU A 12 12.29 -6.84 -1.69
C LEU A 12 11.93 -5.40 -1.32
N LEU A 13 12.67 -4.82 -0.38
CA LEU A 13 12.51 -3.46 0.10
C LEU A 13 13.73 -2.64 -0.28
N TYR A 14 13.53 -1.57 -1.04
CA TYR A 14 14.57 -0.62 -1.43
C TYR A 14 14.15 0.78 -1.02
N GLY A 15 14.98 1.45 -0.22
CA GLY A 15 14.74 2.83 0.20
C GLY A 15 15.97 3.69 -0.05
N GLN A 16 15.77 4.87 -0.63
CA GLN A 16 16.85 5.80 -0.91
C GLN A 16 16.46 7.22 -0.46
N SER A 17 17.40 7.91 0.19
CA SER A 17 17.24 9.33 0.46
C SER A 17 17.39 10.15 -0.81
N LEU A 18 16.48 11.10 -1.01
CA LEU A 18 16.49 12.05 -2.12
C LEU A 18 17.11 13.40 -1.73
N TRP A 19 17.86 13.46 -0.63
CA TRP A 19 18.44 14.69 -0.07
C TRP A 19 19.18 15.58 -1.10
N THR A 20 19.81 14.96 -2.11
CA THR A 20 20.49 15.68 -3.20
C THR A 20 19.53 16.48 -4.10
N LEU A 21 18.26 16.10 -4.18
CA LEU A 21 17.22 16.75 -5.00
C LEU A 21 16.25 17.58 -4.14
N PHE A 22 15.74 17.01 -3.05
CA PHE A 22 14.85 17.68 -2.09
C PHE A 22 14.90 16.96 -0.73
N PRO A 23 14.51 17.60 0.38
CA PRO A 23 14.52 16.97 1.71
C PRO A 23 13.44 15.86 1.81
N GLY A 24 13.76 14.68 1.29
CA GLY A 24 12.84 13.56 1.22
C GLY A 24 13.52 12.23 0.89
N TYR A 25 12.70 11.26 0.53
CA TYR A 25 13.09 9.89 0.23
C TYR A 25 12.16 9.28 -0.83
N CYS A 26 12.64 8.23 -1.49
CA CYS A 26 11.81 7.30 -2.22
C CYS A 26 11.96 5.89 -1.65
N GLY A 27 10.89 5.12 -1.74
CA GLY A 27 10.81 3.72 -1.38
C GLY A 27 10.22 2.93 -2.54
N PHE A 28 10.72 1.72 -2.72
CA PHE A 28 10.19 0.72 -3.63
C PHE A 28 10.10 -0.60 -2.89
N GLU A 29 8.93 -1.24 -2.94
CA GLU A 29 8.70 -2.58 -2.42
C GLU A 29 8.16 -3.46 -3.54
N LEU A 30 8.68 -4.68 -3.63
CA LEU A 30 8.19 -5.72 -4.52
C LEU A 30 8.03 -7.00 -3.71
N GLY A 31 6.79 -7.46 -3.56
CA GLY A 31 6.44 -8.68 -2.86
C GLY A 31 5.92 -9.75 -3.82
N TYR A 32 6.29 -11.00 -3.60
CA TYR A 32 5.66 -12.16 -4.23
C TYR A 32 5.13 -13.08 -3.15
N ARG A 33 3.82 -13.30 -3.13
CA ARG A 33 3.17 -14.24 -2.21
C ARG A 33 2.83 -15.51 -2.98
N TRP A 34 3.50 -16.58 -2.60
CA TRP A 34 3.25 -17.94 -3.05
C TRP A 34 2.24 -18.62 -2.11
N ARG A 35 1.19 -19.20 -2.68
CA ARG A 35 0.16 -19.94 -1.93
C ARG A 35 0.13 -21.40 -2.35
N ASP A 36 0.04 -22.29 -1.37
CA ASP A 36 0.03 -23.74 -1.58
C ASP A 36 -1.34 -24.26 -2.09
N GLU A 37 -2.42 -23.49 -1.88
CA GLU A 37 -3.79 -23.79 -2.35
C GLU A 37 -4.45 -22.54 -2.97
N ALA A 38 -5.59 -22.69 -3.65
CA ALA A 38 -6.41 -21.55 -4.07
C ALA A 38 -6.68 -20.60 -2.89
N PRO A 39 -6.56 -19.27 -3.04
CA PRO A 39 -6.50 -18.48 -4.29
C PRO A 39 -5.09 -18.32 -4.91
N ALA A 40 -5.04 -17.81 -6.15
CA ALA A 40 -3.81 -17.66 -6.93
C ALA A 40 -2.71 -16.81 -6.24
N ASP A 41 -1.47 -17.02 -6.67
CA ASP A 41 -0.30 -16.23 -6.27
C ASP A 41 -0.51 -14.73 -6.50
N GLU A 42 0.07 -13.90 -5.63
CA GLU A 42 -0.05 -12.44 -5.68
C GLU A 42 1.31 -11.77 -5.86
N LEU A 43 1.41 -10.89 -6.85
CA LEU A 43 2.48 -9.92 -6.97
C LEU A 43 2.03 -8.59 -6.32
N ARG A 44 2.80 -8.12 -5.34
CA ARG A 44 2.60 -6.84 -4.66
C ARG A 44 3.70 -5.90 -5.07
N TYR A 45 3.37 -4.66 -5.39
CA TYR A 45 4.37 -3.64 -5.67
C TYR A 45 3.92 -2.34 -5.03
N LEU A 46 4.88 -1.61 -4.49
CA LEU A 46 4.63 -0.34 -3.83
C LEU A 46 5.74 0.63 -4.21
N VAL A 47 5.34 1.83 -4.59
CA VAL A 47 6.24 2.95 -4.83
C VAL A 47 5.84 4.06 -3.88
N GLU A 48 6.79 4.56 -3.10
CA GLU A 48 6.56 5.63 -2.14
C GLU A 48 7.54 6.77 -2.40
N VAL A 49 7.05 8.00 -2.28
CA VAL A 49 7.87 9.20 -2.25
C VAL A 49 7.35 10.11 -1.15
N GLY A 50 8.24 10.57 -0.28
CA GLY A 50 7.87 11.42 0.84
C GLY A 50 8.94 12.45 1.13
N GLY A 51 8.57 13.54 1.79
CA GLY A 51 9.51 14.58 2.16
C GLY A 51 8.90 15.66 3.03
N ASP A 52 9.78 16.45 3.64
CA ASP A 52 9.42 17.63 4.41
C ASP A 52 9.34 18.83 3.46
N PHE A 53 8.15 19.38 3.24
CA PHE A 53 8.00 20.65 2.49
C PHE A 53 8.48 21.84 3.32
N THR A 54 8.32 21.77 4.63
CA THR A 54 8.73 22.80 5.60
C THR A 54 9.13 22.10 6.90
N LYS A 55 9.77 22.81 7.84
CA LYS A 55 10.10 22.28 9.18
C LYS A 55 8.90 21.66 9.92
N SER A 56 7.68 22.17 9.63
CA SER A 56 6.45 21.72 10.26
C SER A 56 5.52 20.93 9.35
N LEU A 57 5.77 20.85 8.04
CA LEU A 57 4.86 20.22 7.09
C LEU A 57 5.60 19.17 6.27
N TYR A 58 5.07 17.95 6.27
CA TYR A 58 5.57 16.86 5.45
C TYR A 58 4.44 16.25 4.64
N GLY A 59 4.80 15.60 3.54
CA GLY A 59 3.85 14.84 2.75
C GLY A 59 4.46 13.57 2.23
N ARG A 60 3.59 12.66 1.83
CA ARG A 60 3.94 11.38 1.25
C ARG A 60 2.89 10.98 0.23
N ALA A 61 3.35 10.50 -0.91
CA ALA A 61 2.53 9.83 -1.90
C ALA A 61 3.02 8.38 -2.02
N LYS A 62 2.09 7.44 -1.94
CA LYS A 62 2.37 6.01 -2.05
C LYS A 62 1.40 5.39 -3.01
N LEU A 63 1.92 4.72 -4.03
CA LEU A 63 1.15 3.90 -4.94
C LEU A 63 1.32 2.44 -4.50
N ASP A 64 0.23 1.80 -4.08
CA ASP A 64 0.20 0.40 -3.66
C ASP A 64 -0.60 -0.40 -4.68
N GLY A 65 0.02 -1.43 -5.24
CA GLY A 65 -0.54 -2.27 -6.28
C GLY A 65 -0.47 -3.74 -5.89
N ILE A 66 -1.55 -4.47 -6.13
CA ILE A 66 -1.62 -5.93 -5.99
C ILE A 66 -2.15 -6.48 -7.30
N LYS A 67 -1.47 -7.47 -7.86
CA LYS A 67 -1.85 -8.17 -9.07
C LYS A 67 -1.82 -9.68 -8.86
N GLY A 68 -2.94 -10.36 -9.09
CA GLY A 68 -2.99 -11.83 -9.13
C GLY A 68 -2.28 -12.39 -10.36
N MET A 69 -1.62 -13.55 -10.22
CA MET A 69 -0.82 -14.17 -11.29
C MET A 69 -1.54 -15.27 -12.08
N ASP A 70 -2.88 -15.29 -12.09
CA ASP A 70 -3.74 -16.12 -12.96
C ASP A 70 -3.45 -17.64 -13.00
N ASN A 71 -2.78 -18.17 -11.97
CA ASN A 71 -2.38 -19.58 -11.87
C ASN A 71 -3.32 -20.43 -10.99
N GLY A 72 -4.50 -19.91 -10.63
CA GLY A 72 -5.50 -20.67 -9.87
C GLY A 72 -6.23 -21.68 -10.77
N GLU A 73 -6.46 -22.90 -10.28
CA GLU A 73 -7.21 -23.91 -11.02
C GLU A 73 -8.66 -23.46 -11.30
N GLY A 74 -8.96 -23.28 -12.59
CA GLY A 74 -10.27 -23.49 -13.22
C GLY A 74 -11.51 -22.81 -12.62
N GLY A 75 -11.88 -21.65 -13.18
CA GLY A 75 -13.25 -21.17 -13.18
C GLY A 75 -13.40 -19.71 -12.76
N ALA A 76 -14.11 -18.93 -13.58
CA ALA A 76 -14.52 -17.57 -13.24
C ALA A 76 -15.25 -17.60 -11.90
N SER A 77 -14.66 -17.00 -10.87
CA SER A 77 -15.26 -16.91 -9.54
C SER A 77 -16.53 -16.05 -9.62
N ILE A 78 -17.69 -16.67 -9.43
CA ILE A 78 -19.02 -16.00 -9.36
C ILE A 78 -19.09 -15.06 -8.12
N ASN A 79 -18.14 -15.19 -7.20
CA ASN A 79 -18.05 -14.42 -5.97
C ASN A 79 -17.12 -13.21 -6.11
N ARG A 80 -17.72 -12.01 -6.22
CA ARG A 80 -17.01 -10.73 -6.33
C ARG A 80 -16.31 -10.28 -5.03
N SER A 81 -16.54 -10.98 -3.92
CA SER A 81 -15.98 -10.67 -2.61
C SER A 81 -14.69 -11.44 -2.29
N ASN A 82 -14.35 -12.46 -3.07
CA ASN A 82 -13.11 -13.22 -2.98
C ASN A 82 -12.75 -13.73 -4.39
N PRO A 83 -12.38 -12.81 -5.29
CA PRO A 83 -12.11 -13.15 -6.66
C PRO A 83 -10.86 -14.05 -6.73
N ASN A 84 -10.86 -15.04 -7.63
CA ASN A 84 -9.65 -15.82 -7.94
C ASN A 84 -8.49 -14.91 -8.44
N GLN A 85 -8.83 -13.67 -8.80
CA GLN A 85 -7.94 -12.65 -9.35
C GLN A 85 -8.13 -11.34 -8.57
N PHE A 86 -7.08 -10.94 -7.85
CA PHE A 86 -7.09 -9.69 -7.12
C PHE A 86 -6.22 -8.67 -7.87
N ASP A 87 -6.86 -7.70 -8.51
CA ASP A 87 -6.18 -6.51 -9.04
C ASP A 87 -6.68 -5.30 -8.25
N LEU A 88 -5.75 -4.55 -7.68
CA LEU A 88 -6.03 -3.35 -6.93
C LEU A 88 -4.84 -2.41 -7.00
N ILE A 89 -5.10 -1.19 -7.46
CA ILE A 89 -4.16 -0.07 -7.38
C ILE A 89 -4.78 1.02 -6.50
N LYS A 90 -4.06 1.40 -5.46
CA LYS A 90 -4.41 2.46 -4.53
C LYS A 90 -3.37 3.55 -4.56
N LEU A 91 -3.82 4.80 -4.51
CA LEU A 91 -2.97 5.95 -4.28
C LEU A 91 -3.25 6.49 -2.89
N ASP A 92 -2.26 6.48 -2.02
CA ASP A 92 -2.30 6.93 -0.64
C ASP A 92 -1.51 8.24 -0.57
N LEU A 93 -2.23 9.34 -0.35
CA LEU A 93 -1.68 10.68 -0.18
C LEU A 93 -1.80 11.06 1.29
N ALA A 94 -0.67 11.22 1.97
CA ALA A 94 -0.59 11.70 3.34
C ALA A 94 -0.04 13.13 3.39
N LEU A 95 -0.66 13.97 4.21
CA LEU A 95 -0.20 15.29 4.55
C LEU A 95 -0.15 15.41 6.08
N GLY A 96 1.03 15.68 6.62
CA GLY A 96 1.24 15.77 8.05
C GLY A 96 1.75 17.12 8.50
N TYR A 97 1.23 17.58 9.63
CA TYR A 97 1.59 18.83 10.27
C TYR A 97 2.10 18.60 11.69
N LYS A 98 3.34 19.02 11.94
CA LYS A 98 4.00 19.02 13.25
C LYS A 98 3.58 20.27 14.00
N MET A 99 2.54 20.14 14.85
CA MET A 99 2.00 21.25 15.66
C MET A 99 3.00 21.71 16.71
N THR A 100 3.67 20.76 17.35
CA THR A 100 4.76 21.02 18.30
C THR A 100 5.84 19.95 18.09
N PRO A 101 7.03 20.07 18.71
CA PRO A 101 8.03 19.01 18.66
C PRO A 101 7.55 17.65 19.20
N ARG A 102 6.44 17.62 19.95
CA ARG A 102 5.86 16.40 20.54
C ARG A 102 4.56 15.94 19.89
N TRP A 103 3.84 16.84 19.22
CA TRP A 103 2.51 16.57 18.67
C TRP A 103 2.51 16.79 17.16
N GLY A 104 2.03 15.79 16.43
CA GLY A 104 1.78 15.83 15.00
C GLY A 104 0.38 15.35 14.66
N VAL A 105 -0.17 15.87 13.57
CA VAL A 105 -1.42 15.38 12.97
C VAL A 105 -1.11 14.99 11.53
N GLU A 106 -1.68 13.88 11.08
CA GLU A 106 -1.59 13.42 9.70
C GLU A 106 -2.99 13.19 9.15
N ALA A 107 -3.25 13.72 7.96
CA ALA A 107 -4.43 13.43 7.17
C ALA A 107 -4.02 12.59 5.97
N VAL A 108 -4.75 11.51 5.72
CA VAL A 108 -4.51 10.59 4.63
C VAL A 108 -5.76 10.48 3.77
N TYR A 109 -5.55 10.61 2.46
CA TYR A 109 -6.52 10.43 1.41
C TYR A 109 -6.07 9.28 0.52
N ALA A 110 -6.81 8.17 0.54
CA ALA A 110 -6.45 6.94 -0.16
C ALA A 110 -7.58 6.45 -1.07
N PRO A 111 -7.73 7.01 -2.29
CA PRO A 111 -8.60 6.47 -3.33
C PRO A 111 -8.06 5.15 -3.90
N ALA A 112 -8.97 4.19 -4.12
CA ALA A 112 -8.71 3.10 -5.05
C ALA A 112 -8.80 3.65 -6.49
N ILE A 113 -7.70 3.59 -7.25
CA ILE A 113 -7.64 4.08 -8.64
C ILE A 113 -8.20 3.04 -9.61
N SER A 114 -7.86 1.78 -9.38
CA SER A 114 -8.27 0.67 -10.24
C SER A 114 -8.48 -0.57 -9.40
N GLY A 115 -9.49 -1.34 -9.73
CA GLY A 115 -9.76 -2.64 -9.12
C GLY A 115 -10.95 -3.28 -9.82
N GLU A 116 -10.67 -4.10 -10.84
CA GLU A 116 -11.72 -4.76 -11.64
C GLU A 116 -12.61 -5.69 -10.79
N THR A 117 -12.08 -6.13 -9.65
CA THR A 117 -12.74 -7.03 -8.70
C THR A 117 -12.88 -6.47 -7.28
N THR A 118 -12.46 -5.23 -7.01
CA THR A 118 -12.54 -4.58 -5.68
C THR A 118 -13.53 -3.42 -5.69
N LEU A 119 -14.32 -3.27 -4.62
CA LEU A 119 -15.23 -2.13 -4.44
C LEU A 119 -14.47 -0.80 -4.57
N ASP A 120 -14.90 0.04 -5.52
CA ASP A 120 -14.46 1.43 -5.63
C ASP A 120 -14.78 2.16 -4.33
N GLY A 121 -13.78 2.83 -3.77
CA GLY A 121 -13.84 3.36 -2.43
C GLY A 121 -12.68 4.30 -2.14
N THR A 122 -13.00 5.39 -1.48
CA THR A 122 -12.01 6.32 -0.95
C THR A 122 -11.92 6.16 0.56
N THR A 123 -10.71 5.90 1.05
CA THR A 123 -10.44 5.88 2.48
C THR A 123 -9.90 7.23 2.93
N TYR A 124 -10.52 7.82 3.95
CA TYR A 124 -9.99 8.98 4.65
C TYR A 124 -9.50 8.53 6.02
N SER A 125 -8.31 8.95 6.42
CA SER A 125 -7.78 8.67 7.75
C SER A 125 -7.20 9.92 8.38
N LEU A 126 -7.41 10.07 9.68
CA LEU A 126 -6.83 11.12 10.50
C LEU A 126 -6.08 10.45 11.64
N ALA A 127 -4.81 10.78 11.78
CA ALA A 127 -3.94 10.27 12.82
C ALA A 127 -3.41 11.42 13.69
N LEU A 128 -3.33 11.17 15.00
CA LEU A 128 -2.69 12.05 15.97
C LEU A 128 -1.49 11.31 16.55
N THR A 129 -0.31 11.88 16.41
CA THR A 129 0.95 11.27 16.86
C THR A 129 1.52 12.06 18.02
N TYR A 130 1.95 11.35 19.07
CA TYR A 130 2.64 11.91 20.22
C TYR A 130 4.02 11.24 20.38
N GLN A 131 5.08 12.05 20.48
CA GLN A 131 6.44 11.58 20.78
C GLN A 131 6.82 12.01 22.21
N PRO A 132 7.06 11.04 23.13
CA PRO A 132 7.40 11.32 24.53
C PRO A 132 8.80 11.90 24.71
#